data_AF-A0A927GYM4-F1
#
_entry.id   AF-A0A927GYM4-F1
#
_cell.length_a   1.000
_cell.length_b   1.000
_cell.length_c   1.000
_cell.angle_alpha   90.00
_cell.angle_beta   90.00
_cell.angle_gamma   90.00
#
_symmetry.space_group_name_H-M   'P 1'
#
loop_
_entity.id
_entity.type
_entity.pdbx_description
1 polymer ?
#
loop_
_entity_poly.entity_id
_entity_poly.type
_entity_poly.pdbx_seq_one_letter_code
_entity_poly.pdbx_strand_id
1 'polypeptide(L)'
;MKRRTSIRYTMVLTGAALLLAGLSLYDSSNPESSAAPSSEPAIQTPSGDSQMFDPASIRPGDRVAGMTAQEIRSGTYGLQSVAVTFQGTKEISGRFEVMDQETQPYNPGDVIFYVDNKSATSLPKPIRFHEVPNHFVLKFANETDKAKFGSAGSTGTGSIVISDYLAVYADILEGTSDKASLTEVKALNVIAPSSPEESNPDFDKEMKPFPVLTITPQKALGSPEPVYEWIEGVHRSFYGLAYNGKRISEAQRERVKSWLAEAFTDTATEQLADSHVPAVDGGYLIVGGSSGLIPPVIIQEVGSMKLAEQEDGSYLLTADWIVTGVSDARLICELEYEDGRWKIGTFHYEMI
;
A
#
# COMPACT_ATOMS: atom_id res chain seq x y z
N MET A 1 29.91 1.92 4.04
CA MET A 1 28.87 2.04 3.00
C MET A 1 28.42 0.65 2.59
N LYS A 2 27.10 0.36 2.60
CA LYS A 2 26.43 -0.97 2.56
C LYS A 2 26.17 -1.60 3.93
N ARG A 3 25.15 -1.09 4.64
CA ARG A 3 24.30 -1.79 5.64
C ARG A 3 23.21 -0.82 6.09
N ARG A 4 22.15 -0.64 5.29
CA ARG A 4 20.98 0.18 5.71
C ARG A 4 19.63 -0.24 5.10
N THR A 5 19.54 -1.40 4.44
CA THR A 5 18.31 -1.87 3.77
C THR A 5 17.57 -2.99 4.49
N SER A 6 18.05 -3.48 5.64
CA SER A 6 17.48 -4.68 6.28
C SER A 6 16.38 -4.43 7.33
N ILE A 7 16.07 -3.17 7.67
CA ILE A 7 15.17 -2.88 8.81
C ILE A 7 13.71 -2.61 8.36
N ARG A 8 13.46 -2.36 7.07
CA ARG A 8 12.11 -2.03 6.57
C ARG A 8 11.16 -3.22 6.38
N TYR A 9 11.64 -4.46 6.42
CA TYR A 9 10.81 -5.65 6.14
C TYR A 9 10.21 -6.35 7.38
N THR A 10 10.63 -5.98 8.60
CA THR A 10 10.26 -6.77 9.79
C THR A 10 8.93 -6.37 10.42
N MET A 11 8.41 -5.15 10.21
CA MET A 11 7.16 -4.70 10.87
C MET A 11 5.87 -5.04 10.12
N VAL A 12 5.93 -5.43 8.83
CA VAL A 12 4.73 -5.85 8.07
C VAL A 12 4.41 -7.34 8.29
N LEU A 13 5.38 -8.15 8.75
CA LEU A 13 5.17 -9.59 8.94
C LEU A 13 4.44 -9.97 10.25
N THR A 14 4.40 -9.10 11.25
CA THR A 14 3.83 -9.46 12.57
C THR A 14 2.31 -9.37 12.61
N GLY A 15 1.67 -8.69 11.64
CA GLY A 15 0.20 -8.61 11.53
C GLY A 15 -0.46 -9.81 10.82
N ALA A 16 0.28 -10.56 10.01
CA ALA A 16 -0.27 -11.66 9.21
C ALA A 16 -0.25 -13.04 9.91
N ALA A 17 0.48 -13.18 11.02
CA ALA A 17 0.67 -14.45 11.71
C ALA A 17 -0.52 -14.89 12.60
N LEU A 18 -1.50 -14.01 12.87
CA LEU A 18 -2.64 -14.30 13.74
C LEU A 18 -3.92 -14.75 13.00
N LEU A 19 -3.89 -14.85 11.67
CA LEU A 19 -5.04 -15.31 10.86
C LEU A 19 -4.85 -16.71 10.24
N LEU A 20 -3.66 -17.32 10.34
CA LEU A 20 -3.31 -18.57 9.65
C LEU A 20 -3.39 -19.86 10.49
N ALA A 21 -3.78 -19.78 11.76
CA ALA A 21 -3.88 -20.96 12.65
C ALA A 21 -5.29 -21.60 12.73
N GLY A 22 -6.23 -21.21 11.87
CA GLY A 22 -7.66 -21.57 12.00
C GLY A 22 -8.21 -22.65 11.06
N LEU A 23 -7.46 -23.19 10.09
CA LEU A 23 -8.01 -24.08 9.05
C LEU A 23 -7.26 -25.42 8.86
N SER A 24 -6.45 -25.82 9.82
CA SER A 24 -5.87 -27.16 9.84
C SER A 24 -6.60 -28.04 10.83
N LEU A 25 -7.74 -28.61 10.42
CA LEU A 25 -8.36 -29.85 10.92
C LEU A 25 -9.71 -30.01 10.18
N TYR A 26 -10.03 -31.24 9.76
CA TYR A 26 -11.08 -31.68 8.82
C TYR A 26 -10.63 -31.69 7.35
N ASP A 27 -10.61 -32.81 6.62
CA ASP A 27 -11.03 -34.17 6.94
C ASP A 27 -10.34 -35.12 5.94
N SER A 28 -9.89 -36.26 6.43
CA SER A 28 -9.38 -37.35 5.62
C SER A 28 -10.45 -38.43 5.59
N SER A 29 -11.00 -38.74 4.41
CA SER A 29 -11.46 -40.10 4.11
C SER A 29 -11.83 -40.24 2.64
N ASN A 30 -10.96 -40.93 1.90
CA ASN A 30 -11.32 -41.66 0.69
C ASN A 30 -12.10 -42.92 1.10
N PRO A 31 -13.00 -43.44 0.25
CA PRO A 31 -12.54 -44.60 -0.53
C PRO A 31 -13.06 -44.64 -1.99
N GLU A 32 -12.29 -45.37 -2.80
CA GLU A 32 -12.53 -45.73 -4.19
C GLU A 32 -13.91 -46.37 -4.45
N SER A 33 -14.51 -46.11 -5.62
CA SER A 33 -15.26 -47.15 -6.34
C SER A 33 -15.48 -46.85 -7.83
N SER A 34 -15.14 -47.86 -8.63
CA SER A 34 -15.73 -48.27 -9.91
C SER A 34 -15.63 -47.38 -11.14
N ALA A 35 -14.72 -47.81 -12.03
CA ALA A 35 -14.75 -47.53 -13.46
C ALA A 35 -15.90 -48.27 -14.17
N ALA A 36 -16.49 -47.60 -15.17
CA ALA A 36 -17.19 -48.19 -16.32
C ALA A 36 -17.13 -47.19 -17.51
N PRO A 37 -17.23 -47.67 -18.77
CA PRO A 37 -16.44 -47.14 -19.88
C PRO A 37 -17.11 -46.03 -20.71
N SER A 38 -16.24 -45.36 -21.47
CA SER A 38 -16.42 -44.43 -22.58
C SER A 38 -17.82 -44.23 -23.15
N SER A 39 -18.24 -42.97 -23.15
CA SER A 39 -18.80 -42.33 -24.32
C SER A 39 -18.10 -40.98 -24.49
N GLU A 40 -17.34 -40.83 -25.58
CA GLU A 40 -16.85 -39.50 -26.00
C GLU A 40 -18.05 -38.57 -26.14
N PRO A 41 -18.12 -37.46 -25.38
CA PRO A 41 -19.03 -36.38 -25.73
C PRO A 41 -18.48 -35.75 -27.01
N ALA A 42 -19.30 -35.72 -28.04
CA ALA A 42 -18.99 -35.06 -29.30
C ALA A 42 -18.37 -33.69 -29.04
N ILE A 43 -17.19 -33.47 -29.61
CA ILE A 43 -16.47 -32.19 -29.60
C ILE A 43 -17.39 -31.16 -30.27
N GLN A 44 -18.14 -30.41 -29.47
CA GLN A 44 -18.72 -29.16 -29.92
C GLN A 44 -17.57 -28.18 -29.99
N THR A 45 -16.96 -28.08 -31.18
CA THR A 45 -16.06 -26.98 -31.49
C THR A 45 -16.84 -25.69 -31.25
N PRO A 46 -16.42 -24.82 -30.31
CA PRO A 46 -17.06 -23.53 -30.12
C PRO A 46 -17.08 -22.81 -31.46
N SER A 47 -18.27 -22.41 -31.93
CA SER A 47 -18.39 -21.62 -33.13
C SER A 47 -17.64 -20.31 -32.91
N GLY A 48 -16.73 -19.99 -33.85
CA GLY A 48 -15.70 -18.95 -33.72
C GLY A 48 -16.17 -17.50 -33.55
N ASP A 49 -17.48 -17.27 -33.35
CA ASP A 49 -18.10 -15.95 -33.18
C ASP A 49 -18.51 -15.65 -31.74
N SER A 50 -18.48 -16.64 -30.83
CA SER A 50 -18.73 -16.38 -29.41
C SER A 50 -17.51 -15.73 -28.76
N GLN A 51 -17.71 -14.59 -28.10
CA GLN A 51 -16.72 -13.99 -27.20
C GLN A 51 -16.53 -14.82 -25.92
N MET A 52 -17.52 -15.63 -25.57
CA MET A 52 -17.54 -16.38 -24.32
C MET A 52 -16.95 -17.77 -24.50
N PHE A 53 -16.18 -18.21 -23.52
CA PHE A 53 -15.68 -19.58 -23.43
C PHE A 53 -15.95 -20.16 -22.05
N ASP A 54 -16.03 -21.49 -21.98
CA ASP A 54 -16.08 -22.22 -20.73
C ASP A 54 -14.65 -22.68 -20.36
N PRO A 55 -14.10 -22.22 -19.21
CA PRO A 55 -12.76 -22.59 -18.77
C PRO A 55 -12.52 -24.09 -18.62
N ALA A 56 -13.57 -24.90 -18.38
CA ALA A 56 -13.44 -26.35 -18.23
C ALA A 56 -13.27 -27.08 -19.57
N SER A 57 -13.82 -26.52 -20.65
CA SER A 57 -13.86 -27.17 -21.97
C SER A 57 -12.85 -26.63 -22.97
N ILE A 58 -12.31 -25.43 -22.77
CA ILE A 58 -11.33 -24.83 -23.68
C ILE A 58 -10.03 -25.64 -23.79
N ARG A 59 -9.47 -25.74 -24.99
CA ARG A 59 -8.24 -26.48 -25.34
C ARG A 59 -7.31 -25.62 -26.21
N PRO A 60 -5.99 -25.90 -26.23
CA PRO A 60 -5.09 -25.25 -27.18
C PRO A 60 -5.55 -25.51 -28.62
N GLY A 61 -5.55 -24.46 -29.45
CA GLY A 61 -6.04 -24.46 -30.82
C GLY A 61 -7.49 -23.96 -30.97
N ASP A 62 -8.27 -23.92 -29.89
CA ASP A 62 -9.64 -23.39 -29.94
C ASP A 62 -9.64 -21.90 -30.29
N ARG A 63 -10.68 -21.45 -31.03
CA ARG A 63 -10.83 -20.04 -31.40
C ARG A 63 -11.97 -19.41 -30.63
N VAL A 64 -11.68 -18.29 -29.95
CA VAL A 64 -12.64 -17.51 -29.17
C VAL A 64 -12.44 -16.04 -29.52
N ALA A 65 -13.53 -15.33 -29.85
CA ALA A 65 -13.47 -13.94 -30.32
C ALA A 65 -12.43 -13.71 -31.44
N GLY A 66 -12.19 -14.70 -32.31
CA GLY A 66 -11.17 -14.64 -33.37
C GLY A 66 -9.70 -14.77 -32.92
N MET A 67 -9.42 -14.96 -31.62
CA MET A 67 -8.09 -15.28 -31.08
C MET A 67 -7.97 -16.80 -30.86
N THR A 68 -6.75 -17.34 -30.90
CA THR A 68 -6.50 -18.78 -30.75
C THR A 68 -5.95 -19.08 -29.37
N ALA A 69 -6.57 -19.97 -28.61
CA ALA A 69 -6.06 -20.42 -27.32
C ALA A 69 -4.72 -21.15 -27.54
N GLN A 70 -3.65 -20.68 -26.90
CA GLN A 70 -2.31 -21.23 -27.07
C GLN A 70 -1.90 -22.07 -25.86
N GLU A 71 -2.11 -21.52 -24.67
CA GLU A 71 -1.68 -22.13 -23.41
C GLU A 71 -2.81 -22.07 -22.38
N ILE A 72 -2.98 -23.16 -21.64
CA ILE A 72 -3.96 -23.27 -20.56
C ILE A 72 -3.23 -23.76 -19.32
N ARG A 73 -3.32 -22.98 -18.25
CA ARG A 73 -2.76 -23.32 -16.94
C ARG A 73 -3.87 -23.44 -15.92
N SER A 74 -4.07 -24.64 -15.40
CA SER A 74 -5.03 -24.90 -14.32
C SER A 74 -4.35 -24.81 -12.96
N GLY A 75 -5.08 -24.41 -11.91
CA GLY A 75 -4.60 -24.40 -10.54
C GLY A 75 -3.65 -23.25 -10.19
N THR A 76 -3.43 -22.28 -11.09
CA THR A 76 -2.43 -21.20 -10.91
C THR A 76 -2.79 -20.21 -9.79
N TYR A 77 -4.08 -19.96 -9.58
CA TYR A 77 -4.64 -18.98 -8.64
C TYR A 77 -5.68 -19.62 -7.69
N GLY A 78 -5.51 -20.92 -7.38
CA GLY A 78 -6.42 -21.71 -6.54
C GLY A 78 -6.98 -22.95 -7.23
N LEU A 79 -7.62 -23.84 -6.45
CA LEU A 79 -8.01 -25.21 -6.83
C LEU A 79 -8.90 -25.32 -8.09
N GLN A 80 -9.61 -24.26 -8.48
CA GLN A 80 -10.46 -24.23 -9.69
C GLN A 80 -10.07 -23.13 -10.68
N SER A 81 -8.91 -22.52 -10.50
CA SER A 81 -8.48 -21.45 -11.39
C SER A 81 -8.00 -22.00 -12.74
N VAL A 82 -8.27 -21.24 -13.79
CA VAL A 82 -7.81 -21.51 -15.16
C VAL A 82 -7.35 -20.20 -15.77
N ALA A 83 -6.10 -20.15 -16.21
CA ALA A 83 -5.54 -19.03 -16.95
C ALA A 83 -5.30 -19.47 -18.40
N VAL A 84 -5.87 -18.73 -19.35
CA VAL A 84 -5.79 -19.05 -20.78
C VAL A 84 -5.09 -17.92 -21.52
N THR A 85 -3.98 -18.22 -22.19
CA THR A 85 -3.30 -17.27 -23.06
C THR A 85 -3.81 -17.42 -24.48
N PHE A 86 -4.32 -16.34 -25.04
CA PHE A 86 -4.83 -16.26 -26.40
C PHE A 86 -3.84 -15.54 -27.32
N GLN A 87 -3.51 -16.20 -28.42
CA GLN A 87 -2.68 -15.67 -29.49
C GLN A 87 -3.54 -14.93 -30.52
N GLY A 88 -3.10 -13.73 -30.89
CA GLY A 88 -3.74 -12.86 -31.86
C GLY A 88 -3.60 -11.40 -31.44
N THR A 89 -3.90 -10.49 -32.37
CA THR A 89 -3.88 -9.05 -32.10
C THR A 89 -5.29 -8.48 -32.10
N LYS A 90 -5.57 -7.56 -31.18
CA LYS A 90 -6.84 -6.84 -31.11
C LYS A 90 -6.62 -5.36 -30.93
N GLU A 91 -7.30 -4.57 -31.75
CA GLU A 91 -7.47 -3.15 -31.49
C GLU A 91 -8.67 -2.97 -30.55
N ILE A 92 -8.45 -2.27 -29.45
CA ILE A 92 -9.43 -2.07 -28.39
C ILE A 92 -9.43 -0.63 -27.93
N SER A 93 -10.61 -0.12 -27.62
CA SER A 93 -10.80 1.18 -27.01
C SER A 93 -11.38 1.07 -25.61
N GLY A 94 -11.10 2.09 -24.78
CA GLY A 94 -11.50 2.07 -23.39
C GLY A 94 -10.95 3.25 -22.59
N ARG A 95 -11.11 3.15 -21.27
CA ARG A 95 -10.50 4.04 -20.29
C ARG A 95 -9.34 3.35 -19.61
N PHE A 96 -8.37 4.10 -19.08
CA PHE A 96 -7.27 3.55 -18.31
C PHE A 96 -7.07 4.31 -17.00
N GLU A 97 -6.45 3.62 -16.04
CA GLU A 97 -6.02 4.15 -14.76
C GLU A 97 -4.59 3.65 -14.49
N VAL A 98 -3.67 4.56 -14.17
CA VAL A 98 -2.30 4.23 -13.77
C VAL A 98 -2.28 4.06 -12.25
N MET A 99 -2.11 2.81 -11.80
CA MET A 99 -2.19 2.48 -10.39
C MET A 99 -1.02 3.06 -9.60
N ASP A 100 -1.33 3.53 -8.40
CA ASP A 100 -0.34 4.06 -7.48
C ASP A 100 0.58 2.93 -6.98
N GLN A 101 1.89 3.17 -6.96
CA GLN A 101 2.84 2.12 -6.61
C GLN A 101 2.90 1.86 -5.10
N GLU A 102 2.63 2.88 -4.30
CA GLU A 102 2.82 2.85 -2.86
C GLU A 102 1.55 2.47 -2.10
N THR A 103 0.37 2.82 -2.63
CA THR A 103 -0.92 2.65 -1.94
C THR A 103 -1.78 1.52 -2.49
N GLN A 104 -1.52 1.02 -3.70
CA GLN A 104 -2.30 -0.08 -4.27
C GLN A 104 -1.79 -1.44 -3.82
N PRO A 105 -2.60 -2.24 -3.10
CA PRO A 105 -2.21 -3.58 -2.68
C PRO A 105 -2.13 -4.56 -3.86
N TYR A 106 -2.89 -4.28 -4.92
CA TYR A 106 -3.08 -5.15 -6.07
C TYR A 106 -2.66 -4.41 -7.34
N ASN A 107 -1.69 -4.96 -8.07
CA ASN A 107 -1.11 -4.38 -9.28
C ASN A 107 -0.48 -2.97 -9.06
N PRO A 108 0.44 -2.80 -8.09
CA PRO A 108 1.08 -1.51 -7.81
C PRO A 108 1.85 -1.00 -9.03
N GLY A 109 1.59 0.24 -9.44
CA GLY A 109 2.27 0.86 -10.58
C GLY A 109 1.86 0.34 -11.95
N ASP A 110 0.94 -0.62 -12.05
CA ASP A 110 0.47 -1.15 -13.34
C ASP A 110 -0.56 -0.21 -14.00
N VAL A 111 -0.69 -0.28 -15.32
CA VAL A 111 -1.77 0.41 -16.05
C VAL A 111 -2.93 -0.57 -16.23
N ILE A 112 -4.08 -0.25 -15.64
CA ILE A 112 -5.30 -1.03 -15.82
C ILE A 112 -6.11 -0.39 -16.93
N PHE A 113 -6.44 -1.19 -17.95
CA PHE A 113 -7.26 -0.76 -19.08
C PHE A 113 -8.65 -1.37 -18.95
N TYR A 114 -9.68 -0.54 -18.87
CA TYR A 114 -11.08 -0.91 -18.83
C TYR A 114 -11.68 -0.75 -20.23
N VAL A 115 -12.00 -1.88 -20.84
CA VAL A 115 -12.44 -1.95 -22.23
C VAL A 115 -13.88 -1.46 -22.35
N ASP A 116 -14.16 -0.66 -23.38
CA ASP A 116 -15.52 -0.23 -23.66
C ASP A 116 -16.41 -1.38 -24.18
N ASN A 117 -17.73 -1.21 -24.12
CA ASN A 117 -18.67 -2.26 -24.51
C ASN A 117 -18.54 -2.69 -25.98
N LYS A 118 -18.09 -1.79 -26.86
CA LYS A 118 -17.91 -2.10 -28.29
C LYS A 118 -16.74 -3.06 -28.47
N SER A 119 -15.60 -2.75 -27.86
CA SER A 119 -14.37 -3.51 -27.95
C SER A 119 -14.38 -4.77 -27.09
N ALA A 120 -15.14 -4.78 -25.99
CA ALA A 120 -15.25 -5.93 -25.09
C ALA A 120 -15.74 -7.19 -25.82
N THR A 121 -16.65 -7.03 -26.80
CA THR A 121 -17.15 -8.15 -27.63
C THR A 121 -16.10 -8.82 -28.51
N SER A 122 -14.94 -8.18 -28.67
CA SER A 122 -13.83 -8.71 -29.47
C SER A 122 -12.79 -9.47 -28.65
N LEU A 123 -12.97 -9.57 -27.33
CA LEU A 123 -12.05 -10.23 -26.41
C LEU A 123 -12.64 -11.53 -25.84
N PRO A 124 -11.83 -12.59 -25.70
CA PRO A 124 -12.24 -13.81 -25.01
C PRO A 124 -12.66 -13.51 -23.56
N LYS A 125 -13.77 -14.11 -23.12
CA LYS A 125 -14.31 -13.90 -21.78
C LYS A 125 -14.81 -15.22 -21.15
N PRO A 126 -14.46 -15.53 -19.90
CA PRO A 126 -15.05 -16.67 -19.21
C PRO A 126 -16.57 -16.49 -19.05
N ILE A 127 -17.36 -17.51 -19.41
CA ILE A 127 -18.83 -17.43 -19.37
C ILE A 127 -19.38 -17.08 -17.98
N ARG A 128 -18.70 -17.51 -16.91
CA ARG A 128 -19.07 -17.20 -15.52
C ARG A 128 -18.88 -15.73 -15.14
N PHE A 129 -18.09 -14.98 -15.89
CA PHE A 129 -17.85 -13.55 -15.66
C PHE A 129 -18.55 -12.66 -16.69
N HIS A 130 -19.54 -13.17 -17.42
CA HIS A 130 -20.22 -12.41 -18.48
C HIS A 130 -20.74 -11.02 -18.05
N GLU A 131 -21.10 -10.83 -16.78
CA GLU A 131 -21.54 -9.54 -16.22
C GLU A 131 -20.40 -8.60 -15.78
N VAL A 132 -19.18 -9.11 -15.57
CA VAL A 132 -18.02 -8.32 -15.09
C VAL A 132 -17.38 -7.56 -16.26
N PRO A 133 -17.22 -6.24 -16.21
CA PRO A 133 -16.57 -5.50 -17.30
C PRO A 133 -15.16 -6.01 -17.60
N ASN A 134 -14.81 -6.13 -18.88
CA ASN A 134 -13.46 -6.53 -19.30
C ASN A 134 -12.46 -5.46 -18.89
N HIS A 135 -11.52 -5.84 -18.05
CA HIS A 135 -10.38 -5.02 -17.69
C HIS A 135 -9.16 -5.90 -17.51
N PHE A 136 -7.99 -5.36 -17.82
CA PHE A 136 -6.76 -6.12 -17.72
C PHE A 136 -5.58 -5.18 -17.43
N VAL A 137 -4.52 -5.77 -16.88
CA VAL A 137 -3.23 -5.11 -16.70
C VAL A 137 -2.47 -5.10 -18.02
N LEU A 138 -2.06 -3.92 -18.45
CA LEU A 138 -1.18 -3.76 -19.61
C LEU A 138 0.25 -4.15 -19.25
N LYS A 139 0.86 -5.00 -20.08
CA LYS A 139 2.28 -5.33 -20.05
C LYS A 139 2.99 -4.60 -21.16
N PHE A 140 4.09 -3.96 -20.80
CA PHE A 140 4.86 -3.11 -21.69
C PHE A 140 6.16 -3.82 -22.07
N ALA A 141 6.51 -3.81 -23.36
CA ALA A 141 7.79 -4.35 -23.81
C ALA A 141 8.96 -3.44 -23.40
N ASN A 142 8.72 -2.14 -23.23
CA ASN A 142 9.67 -1.15 -22.74
C ASN A 142 8.97 -0.10 -21.86
N GLU A 143 9.71 0.50 -20.92
CA GLU A 143 9.17 1.52 -20.00
C GLU A 143 8.78 2.84 -20.69
N THR A 144 9.30 3.11 -21.88
CA THR A 144 8.99 4.35 -22.62
C THR A 144 7.53 4.35 -23.11
N ASP A 145 6.99 3.19 -23.46
CA ASP A 145 5.59 3.04 -23.82
C ASP A 145 4.67 3.21 -22.62
N LYS A 146 5.09 2.76 -21.44
CA LYS A 146 4.35 2.97 -20.19
C LYS A 146 4.23 4.45 -19.85
N ALA A 147 5.33 5.20 -20.01
CA ALA A 147 5.35 6.64 -19.73
C ALA A 147 4.33 7.45 -20.57
N LYS A 148 3.86 6.93 -21.72
CA LYS A 148 2.80 7.58 -22.52
C LYS A 148 1.44 7.64 -21.83
N PHE A 149 1.21 6.81 -20.81
CA PHE A 149 -0.03 6.78 -20.03
C PHE A 149 -0.01 7.77 -18.85
N GLY A 150 1.12 8.43 -18.61
CA GLY A 150 1.30 9.38 -17.51
C GLY A 150 1.89 8.75 -16.25
N SER A 151 2.03 9.58 -15.20
CA SER A 151 2.49 9.16 -13.87
C SER A 151 1.42 8.39 -13.11
N ALA A 152 1.78 7.80 -11.96
CA ALA A 152 0.83 7.23 -11.02
C ALA A 152 -0.36 8.17 -10.73
N GLY A 153 -1.57 7.61 -10.67
CA GLY A 153 -2.81 8.37 -10.49
C GLY A 153 -3.36 9.01 -11.78
N SER A 154 -2.64 8.96 -12.89
CA SER A 154 -3.17 9.43 -14.19
C SER A 154 -4.34 8.56 -14.64
N THR A 155 -5.33 9.18 -15.27
CA THR A 155 -6.46 8.48 -15.88
C THR A 155 -6.61 8.92 -17.33
N GLY A 156 -7.49 8.30 -18.09
CA GLY A 156 -7.78 8.79 -19.43
C GLY A 156 -8.54 7.81 -20.29
N THR A 157 -8.56 8.09 -21.58
CA THR A 157 -9.13 7.22 -22.60
C THR A 157 -8.13 6.93 -23.71
N GLY A 158 -8.30 5.81 -24.41
CA GLY A 158 -7.41 5.48 -25.51
C GLY A 158 -7.94 4.39 -26.42
N SER A 159 -7.29 4.26 -27.58
CA SER A 159 -7.35 3.10 -28.46
C SER A 159 -5.94 2.52 -28.59
N ILE A 160 -5.82 1.23 -28.35
CA ILE A 160 -4.55 0.51 -28.31
C ILE A 160 -4.65 -0.82 -29.06
N VAL A 161 -3.52 -1.33 -29.51
CA VAL A 161 -3.40 -2.68 -30.06
C VAL A 161 -2.73 -3.56 -29.01
N ILE A 162 -3.37 -4.67 -28.66
CA ILE A 162 -2.84 -5.66 -27.73
C ILE A 162 -2.56 -7.00 -28.41
N SER A 163 -1.68 -7.78 -27.78
CA SER A 163 -1.38 -9.17 -28.09
C SER A 163 -1.27 -9.98 -26.79
N ASP A 164 -1.11 -11.30 -26.93
CA ASP A 164 -0.89 -12.24 -25.82
C ASP A 164 -1.88 -12.06 -24.65
N TYR A 165 -3.17 -12.03 -24.99
CA TYR A 165 -4.24 -11.79 -24.02
C TYR A 165 -4.39 -12.98 -23.07
N LEU A 166 -4.11 -12.77 -21.79
CA LEU A 166 -4.31 -13.72 -20.72
C LEU A 166 -5.66 -13.46 -20.06
N ALA A 167 -6.61 -14.36 -20.25
CA ALA A 167 -7.87 -14.38 -19.51
C ALA A 167 -7.74 -15.29 -18.29
N VAL A 168 -8.09 -14.79 -17.10
CA VAL A 168 -8.01 -15.54 -15.85
C VAL A 168 -9.40 -15.82 -15.28
N TYR A 169 -9.66 -17.09 -15.00
CA TYR A 169 -10.77 -17.54 -14.20
C TYR A 169 -10.25 -18.01 -12.84
N ALA A 170 -10.78 -17.49 -11.73
CA ALA A 170 -10.49 -17.94 -10.38
C ALA A 170 -11.66 -17.62 -9.44
N ASP A 171 -11.89 -18.46 -8.43
CA ASP A 171 -12.97 -18.25 -7.45
C ASP A 171 -12.69 -17.06 -6.51
N ILE A 172 -11.41 -16.70 -6.34
CA ILE A 172 -10.95 -15.49 -5.66
C ILE A 172 -10.18 -14.66 -6.68
N LEU A 173 -10.76 -13.52 -7.08
CA LEU A 173 -10.16 -12.60 -8.07
C LEU A 173 -9.32 -11.49 -7.43
N GLU A 174 -9.24 -11.42 -6.10
CA GLU A 174 -8.52 -10.34 -5.42
C GLU A 174 -7.03 -10.39 -5.80
N GLY A 175 -6.53 -9.32 -6.43
CA GLY A 175 -5.15 -9.26 -6.93
C GLY A 175 -4.85 -10.06 -8.20
N THR A 176 -5.83 -10.75 -8.78
CA THR A 176 -5.64 -11.56 -10.00
C THR A 176 -6.41 -10.93 -11.15
N SER A 177 -5.68 -10.28 -12.06
CA SER A 177 -6.25 -9.61 -13.22
C SER A 177 -5.87 -10.32 -14.52
N ASP A 178 -6.76 -10.22 -15.51
CA ASP A 178 -6.42 -10.45 -16.92
C ASP A 178 -5.21 -9.60 -17.30
N LYS A 179 -4.46 -10.03 -18.31
CA LYS A 179 -3.25 -9.32 -18.78
C LYS A 179 -3.21 -9.26 -20.29
N ALA A 180 -2.60 -8.22 -20.83
CA ALA A 180 -2.35 -8.13 -22.27
C ALA A 180 -1.04 -7.40 -22.54
N SER A 181 -0.31 -7.83 -23.56
CA SER A 181 0.88 -7.14 -24.04
C SER A 181 0.48 -5.96 -24.92
N LEU A 182 0.93 -4.76 -24.58
CA LEU A 182 0.80 -3.59 -25.44
C LEU A 182 1.68 -3.76 -26.68
N THR A 183 1.07 -3.68 -27.86
CA THR A 183 1.76 -3.73 -29.15
C THR A 183 1.89 -2.36 -29.78
N GLU A 184 0.83 -1.55 -29.72
CA GLU A 184 0.80 -0.21 -30.32
C GLU A 184 -0.19 0.71 -29.58
N VAL A 185 0.11 2.00 -29.50
CA VAL A 185 -0.84 3.04 -29.09
C VAL A 185 -1.37 3.74 -30.33
N LYS A 186 -2.68 3.65 -30.59
CA LYS A 186 -3.33 4.36 -31.71
C LYS A 186 -3.71 5.78 -31.33
N ALA A 187 -4.33 5.94 -30.16
CA ALA A 187 -4.73 7.23 -29.61
C ALA A 187 -4.74 7.17 -28.08
N LEU A 188 -4.28 8.23 -27.43
CA LEU A 188 -4.36 8.41 -25.99
C LEU A 188 -4.80 9.84 -25.68
N ASN A 189 -5.75 9.97 -24.76
CA ASN A 189 -6.09 11.20 -24.09
C ASN A 189 -5.82 11.02 -22.60
N VAL A 190 -4.70 11.59 -22.14
CA VAL A 190 -4.23 11.44 -20.77
C VAL A 190 -4.69 12.62 -19.94
N ILE A 191 -5.29 12.32 -18.79
CA ILE A 191 -5.68 13.26 -17.75
C ILE A 191 -4.71 13.05 -16.59
N ALA A 192 -3.87 14.05 -16.34
CA ALA A 192 -2.92 14.04 -15.23
C ALA A 192 -3.67 13.90 -13.89
N PRO A 193 -3.03 13.32 -12.85
CA PRO A 193 -3.61 13.30 -11.52
C PRO A 193 -3.90 14.72 -11.03
N SER A 194 -4.96 14.87 -10.24
CA SER A 194 -5.23 16.12 -9.53
C SER A 194 -4.04 16.51 -8.64
N SER A 195 -3.87 17.81 -8.42
CA SER A 195 -2.82 18.27 -7.50
C SER A 195 -3.05 17.71 -6.08
N PRO A 196 -1.99 17.45 -5.31
CA PRO A 196 -2.12 17.00 -3.93
C PRO A 196 -3.04 17.92 -3.09
N GLU A 197 -2.94 19.24 -3.28
CA GLU A 197 -3.75 20.24 -2.59
C GLU A 197 -5.26 20.10 -2.87
N GLU A 198 -5.64 19.80 -4.11
CA GLU A 198 -7.03 19.57 -4.48
C GLU A 198 -7.55 18.22 -3.94
N SER A 199 -6.68 17.20 -3.94
CA SER A 199 -7.03 15.85 -3.47
C SER A 199 -7.15 15.75 -1.95
N ASN A 200 -6.45 16.63 -1.23
CA ASN A 200 -6.39 16.66 0.22
C ASN A 200 -6.76 18.03 0.81
N PRO A 201 -8.02 18.48 0.65
CA PRO A 201 -8.48 19.80 1.11
C PRO A 201 -8.52 19.93 2.64
N ASP A 202 -8.51 18.81 3.37
CA ASP A 202 -8.58 18.75 4.82
C ASP A 202 -7.20 18.61 5.47
N PHE A 203 -6.11 18.71 4.69
CA PHE A 203 -4.73 18.53 5.15
C PHE A 203 -4.41 19.28 6.46
N ASP A 204 -4.80 20.54 6.57
CA ASP A 204 -4.48 21.37 7.74
C ASP A 204 -5.40 21.11 8.96
N LYS A 205 -6.54 20.41 8.78
CA LYS A 205 -7.54 20.28 9.86
C LYS A 205 -7.09 19.39 11.01
N GLU A 206 -6.27 18.39 10.71
CA GLU A 206 -5.87 17.37 11.68
C GLU A 206 -4.59 17.77 12.45
N MET A 207 -3.75 18.65 11.90
CA MET A 207 -2.52 19.14 12.54
C MET A 207 -2.82 20.17 13.64
N LYS A 208 -3.31 19.68 14.78
CA LYS A 208 -3.56 20.50 15.97
C LYS A 208 -2.25 21.01 16.57
N PRO A 209 -2.18 22.24 17.08
CA PRO A 209 -0.97 22.76 17.73
C PRO A 209 -0.47 21.85 18.84
N PHE A 210 0.85 21.80 19.02
CA PHE A 210 1.43 21.09 20.16
C PHE A 210 1.17 21.85 21.47
N PRO A 211 1.00 21.15 22.60
CA PRO A 211 0.94 21.83 23.90
C PRO A 211 2.26 22.54 24.18
N VAL A 212 2.19 23.69 24.85
CA VAL A 212 3.37 24.48 25.22
C VAL A 212 3.74 24.24 26.68
N LEU A 213 4.99 23.87 26.93
CA LEU A 213 5.54 23.73 28.27
C LEU A 213 6.21 25.05 28.72
N THR A 214 5.70 25.64 29.79
CA THR A 214 6.13 26.98 30.28
C THR A 214 7.04 26.95 31.51
N ILE A 215 7.35 25.77 32.04
CA ILE A 215 8.25 25.61 33.19
C ILE A 215 9.70 25.91 32.78
N THR A 216 10.46 26.61 33.64
CA THR A 216 11.89 26.87 33.40
C THR A 216 12.74 25.64 33.72
N PRO A 217 13.93 25.48 33.11
CA PRO A 217 14.83 24.34 33.38
C PRO A 217 15.10 24.07 34.86
N GLN A 218 15.37 25.10 35.66
CA GLN A 218 15.66 24.95 37.08
C GLN A 218 14.48 24.38 37.87
N LYS A 219 13.24 24.67 37.45
CA LYS A 219 12.04 24.13 38.07
C LYS A 219 11.77 22.70 37.60
N ALA A 220 11.98 22.43 36.30
CA ALA A 220 11.84 21.11 35.71
C ALA A 220 12.81 20.07 36.32
N LEU A 221 14.05 20.48 36.63
CA LEU A 221 15.03 19.62 37.31
C LEU A 221 14.56 19.17 38.71
N GLY A 222 13.76 19.99 39.40
CA GLY A 222 13.21 19.67 40.71
C GLY A 222 11.86 18.94 40.68
N SER A 223 11.17 18.94 39.54
CA SER A 223 9.89 18.26 39.32
C SER A 223 9.79 17.92 37.83
N PRO A 224 10.20 16.71 37.42
CA PRO A 224 10.22 16.29 36.01
C PRO A 224 8.81 15.92 35.48
N GLU A 225 7.82 15.73 36.34
CA GLU A 225 6.47 15.27 35.98
C GLU A 225 5.80 16.17 34.93
N PRO A 226 5.82 17.52 35.04
CA PRO A 226 5.24 18.39 34.01
C PRO A 226 5.94 18.28 32.64
N VAL A 227 7.22 17.91 32.61
CA VAL A 227 7.95 17.67 31.34
C VAL A 227 7.44 16.40 30.68
N TYR A 228 7.25 15.34 31.46
CA TYR A 228 6.71 14.09 30.96
C TYR A 228 5.25 14.23 30.49
N GLU A 229 4.38 14.89 31.27
CA GLU A 229 2.99 15.17 30.86
C GLU A 229 2.92 15.97 29.56
N TRP A 230 3.86 16.90 29.35
CA TRP A 230 3.99 17.64 28.10
C TRP A 230 4.38 16.72 26.94
N ILE A 231 5.35 15.82 27.12
CA ILE A 231 5.74 14.82 26.10
C ILE A 231 4.54 13.94 25.72
N GLU A 232 3.72 13.49 26.70
CA GLU A 232 2.49 12.76 26.41
C GLU A 232 1.50 13.60 25.60
N GLY A 233 1.38 14.88 25.93
CA GLY A 233 0.59 15.83 25.16
C GLY A 233 1.08 15.99 23.72
N VAL A 234 2.40 16.09 23.52
CA VAL A 234 3.02 16.14 22.19
C VAL A 234 2.73 14.86 21.41
N HIS A 235 2.91 13.69 22.02
CA HIS A 235 2.58 12.41 21.41
C HIS A 235 1.10 12.34 20.98
N ARG A 236 0.17 12.82 21.81
CA ARG A 236 -1.26 12.87 21.47
C ARG A 236 -1.57 13.81 20.29
N SER A 237 -0.94 14.98 20.24
CA SER A 237 -1.10 15.89 19.08
C SER A 237 -0.47 15.32 17.81
N PHE A 238 0.55 14.46 17.92
CA PHE A 238 1.22 13.85 16.76
C PHE A 238 0.28 12.99 15.90
N TYR A 239 -0.79 12.43 16.49
CA TYR A 239 -1.84 11.73 15.75
C TYR A 239 -2.55 12.61 14.70
N GLY A 240 -2.36 13.93 14.75
CA GLY A 240 -2.74 14.83 13.66
C GLY A 240 -2.07 14.53 12.32
N LEU A 241 -0.97 13.77 12.31
CA LEU A 241 -0.28 13.28 11.13
C LEU A 241 -0.67 11.82 10.78
N ALA A 242 -1.92 11.42 11.04
CA ALA A 242 -2.40 10.08 10.72
C ALA A 242 -2.35 9.77 9.21
N TYR A 243 -2.06 8.51 8.88
CA TYR A 243 -2.14 8.03 7.50
C TYR A 243 -3.55 8.23 6.95
N ASN A 244 -3.65 8.92 5.81
CA ASN A 244 -4.91 9.17 5.12
C ASN A 244 -4.93 8.68 3.67
N GLY A 245 -3.83 8.04 3.21
CA GLY A 245 -3.67 7.53 1.85
C GLY A 245 -3.61 8.59 0.75
N LYS A 246 -3.57 9.88 1.10
CA LYS A 246 -3.52 10.99 0.15
C LYS A 246 -2.12 11.56 0.05
N ARG A 247 -1.75 11.92 -1.18
CA ARG A 247 -0.49 12.61 -1.45
C ARG A 247 -0.55 14.04 -0.92
N ILE A 248 0.61 14.57 -0.56
CA ILE A 248 0.80 15.98 -0.25
C ILE A 248 1.94 16.56 -1.10
N SER A 249 1.89 17.86 -1.35
CA SER A 249 2.93 18.57 -2.09
C SER A 249 4.15 18.92 -1.24
N GLU A 250 5.22 19.41 -1.88
CA GLU A 250 6.38 19.99 -1.18
C GLU A 250 5.95 21.11 -0.22
N ALA A 251 5.07 22.01 -0.65
CA ALA A 251 4.61 23.13 0.18
C ALA A 251 3.78 22.66 1.39
N GLN A 252 3.05 21.54 1.25
CA GLN A 252 2.37 20.91 2.39
C GLN A 252 3.37 20.19 3.31
N ARG A 253 4.40 19.54 2.77
CA ARG A 253 5.48 18.95 3.58
C ARG A 253 6.23 19.98 4.41
N GLU A 254 6.54 21.14 3.85
CA GLU A 254 7.18 22.23 4.59
C GLU A 254 6.27 22.79 5.70
N ARG A 255 4.94 22.72 5.53
CA ARG A 255 3.99 22.99 6.63
C ARG A 255 4.05 21.94 7.72
N VAL A 256 4.15 20.65 7.38
CA VAL A 256 4.39 19.59 8.39
C VAL A 256 5.66 19.87 9.17
N LYS A 257 6.77 20.20 8.49
CA LYS A 257 8.02 20.55 9.16
C LYS A 257 7.88 21.74 10.09
N SER A 258 7.21 22.79 9.64
CA SER A 258 6.95 23.98 10.46
C SER A 258 6.12 23.64 11.71
N TRP A 259 5.14 22.75 11.58
CA TRP A 259 4.33 22.25 12.70
C TRP A 259 5.16 21.39 13.66
N LEU A 260 5.94 20.43 13.16
CA LEU A 260 6.86 19.61 13.95
C LEU A 260 7.88 20.48 14.71
N ALA A 261 8.42 21.50 14.04
CA ALA A 261 9.36 22.44 14.62
C ALA A 261 8.76 23.25 15.79
N GLU A 262 7.46 23.19 16.09
CA GLU A 262 6.92 23.77 17.32
C GLU A 262 7.38 23.00 18.57
N ALA A 263 7.50 21.67 18.50
CA ALA A 263 7.80 20.79 19.64
C ALA A 263 9.14 20.04 19.54
N PHE A 264 9.72 19.91 18.34
CA PHE A 264 10.94 19.15 18.09
C PHE A 264 12.10 20.07 17.69
N THR A 265 13.34 19.63 17.94
CA THR A 265 14.55 20.31 17.44
C THR A 265 14.61 20.23 15.91
N ASP A 266 15.44 21.03 15.25
CA ASP A 266 15.58 21.00 13.78
C ASP A 266 15.99 19.61 13.28
N THR A 267 16.92 18.96 13.97
CA THR A 267 17.39 17.62 13.61
C THR A 267 16.27 16.58 13.76
N ALA A 268 15.53 16.62 14.86
CA ALA A 268 14.40 15.71 15.08
C ALA A 268 13.25 15.98 14.09
N THR A 269 13.01 17.24 13.74
CA THR A 269 12.00 17.66 12.76
C THR A 269 12.27 17.05 11.39
N GLU A 270 13.51 17.15 10.89
CA GLU A 270 13.88 16.55 9.60
C GLU A 270 13.77 15.02 9.63
N GLN A 271 14.23 14.38 10.70
CA GLN A 271 14.12 12.92 10.85
C GLN A 271 12.66 12.44 10.86
N LEU A 272 11.79 13.14 11.59
CA LEU A 272 10.37 12.83 11.66
C LEU A 272 9.66 13.12 10.33
N ALA A 273 10.00 14.22 9.65
CA ALA A 273 9.45 14.52 8.33
C ALA A 273 9.90 13.48 7.29
N ASP A 274 11.13 12.97 7.36
CA ASP A 274 11.62 11.92 6.46
C ASP A 274 10.99 10.55 6.75
N SER A 275 10.70 10.23 8.01
CA SER A 275 10.10 8.94 8.39
C SER A 275 8.59 8.91 8.21
N HIS A 276 7.90 10.01 8.50
CA HIS A 276 6.43 10.09 8.46
C HIS A 276 5.88 10.71 7.18
N VAL A 277 6.69 11.48 6.46
CA VAL A 277 6.31 12.14 5.20
C VAL A 277 7.38 11.90 4.12
N PRO A 278 7.69 10.62 3.79
CA PRO A 278 8.69 10.29 2.79
C PRO A 278 8.29 10.73 1.38
N ALA A 279 9.30 11.01 0.55
CA ALA A 279 9.13 11.24 -0.87
C ALA A 279 8.67 9.96 -1.58
N VAL A 280 7.73 10.12 -2.51
CA VAL A 280 7.11 9.07 -3.33
C VAL A 280 6.86 9.62 -4.75
N ASP A 281 6.57 8.77 -5.73
CA ASP A 281 6.42 9.26 -7.12
C ASP A 281 5.29 10.29 -7.26
N GLY A 282 5.57 11.52 -7.64
CA GLY A 282 4.55 12.58 -7.73
C GLY A 282 4.24 13.31 -6.42
N GLY A 283 5.08 13.21 -5.38
CA GLY A 283 5.01 14.08 -4.20
C GLY A 283 5.49 13.40 -2.91
N TYR A 284 4.69 13.54 -1.86
CA TYR A 284 4.94 12.94 -0.55
C TYR A 284 3.70 12.21 -0.03
N LEU A 285 3.92 11.26 0.88
CA LEU A 285 2.84 10.50 1.51
C LEU A 285 2.98 10.57 3.02
N ILE A 286 1.88 10.87 3.72
CA ILE A 286 1.84 10.73 5.18
C ILE A 286 1.71 9.24 5.50
N VAL A 287 2.75 8.60 6.05
CA VAL A 287 2.81 7.15 6.28
C VAL A 287 2.46 6.70 7.70
N GLY A 288 2.29 7.61 8.65
CA GLY A 288 1.83 7.24 9.99
C GLY A 288 1.83 8.39 11.00
N GLY A 289 0.94 8.29 12.00
CA GLY A 289 0.69 9.31 13.01
C GLY A 289 1.18 8.96 14.42
N SER A 290 2.11 8.02 14.56
CA SER A 290 2.76 7.77 15.86
C SER A 290 4.14 8.41 15.87
N SER A 291 4.41 9.28 16.84
CA SER A 291 5.74 9.90 16.97
C SER A 291 6.83 8.91 17.39
N GLY A 292 6.47 7.74 17.92
CA GLY A 292 7.40 6.83 18.59
C GLY A 292 7.85 7.29 19.99
N LEU A 293 7.37 8.45 20.47
CA LEU A 293 7.65 8.93 21.84
C LEU A 293 7.10 7.99 22.90
N ILE A 294 5.95 7.39 22.62
CA ILE A 294 5.28 6.44 23.51
C ILE A 294 5.01 5.17 22.69
N PRO A 295 5.44 3.99 23.16
CA PRO A 295 5.19 2.73 22.48
C PRO A 295 3.69 2.41 22.47
N PRO A 296 3.20 1.65 21.47
CA PRO A 296 1.79 1.27 21.37
C PRO A 296 1.45 0.11 22.33
N VAL A 297 1.76 0.27 23.63
CA VAL A 297 1.50 -0.69 24.70
C VAL A 297 0.71 -0.02 25.82
N ILE A 298 0.05 -0.85 26.64
CA ILE A 298 -0.70 -0.35 27.81
C ILE A 298 0.31 -0.12 28.94
N ILE A 299 0.65 1.15 29.18
CA ILE A 299 1.39 1.60 30.36
C ILE A 299 0.42 1.56 31.55
N GLN A 300 0.71 0.70 32.52
CA GLN A 300 -0.08 0.58 33.75
C GLN A 300 0.30 1.67 34.76
N GLU A 301 1.59 1.93 34.87
CA GLU A 301 2.17 2.86 35.84
C GLU A 301 3.46 3.46 35.28
N VAL A 302 3.69 4.74 35.58
CA VAL A 302 4.96 5.41 35.36
C VAL A 302 5.75 5.31 36.66
N GLY A 303 6.86 4.58 36.63
CA GLY A 303 7.71 4.32 37.78
C GLY A 303 8.66 5.48 38.07
N SER A 304 9.97 5.19 38.10
CA SER A 304 10.95 6.23 38.39
C SER A 304 11.07 7.24 37.23
N MET A 305 11.13 8.52 37.57
CA MET A 305 11.30 9.60 36.60
C MET A 305 12.42 10.54 37.05
N LYS A 306 13.27 10.93 36.11
CA LYS A 306 14.40 11.80 36.38
C LYS A 306 14.68 12.69 35.18
N LEU A 307 14.96 13.96 35.44
CA LEU A 307 15.53 14.89 34.48
C LEU A 307 16.94 15.29 34.94
N ALA A 308 17.91 15.28 34.04
CA ALA A 308 19.28 15.70 34.33
C ALA A 308 19.84 16.58 33.22
N GLU A 309 20.41 17.73 33.59
CA GLU A 309 21.20 18.57 32.68
C GLU A 309 22.48 17.85 32.27
N GLN A 310 22.82 17.93 30.99
CA GLN A 310 24.01 17.36 30.36
C GLN A 310 25.11 18.42 30.21
N GLU A 311 26.34 18.00 29.92
CA GLU A 311 27.49 18.91 29.80
C GLU A 311 27.36 19.93 28.66
N ASP A 312 26.60 19.60 27.62
CA ASP A 312 26.33 20.46 26.47
C ASP A 312 25.16 21.44 26.68
N GLY A 313 24.54 21.42 27.87
CA GLY A 313 23.38 22.25 28.20
C GLY A 313 22.03 21.67 27.75
N SER A 314 22.02 20.47 27.13
CA SER A 314 20.80 19.70 26.91
C SER A 314 20.32 19.04 28.22
N TYR A 315 19.15 18.41 28.17
CA TYR A 315 18.56 17.72 29.32
C TYR A 315 18.15 16.32 28.92
N LEU A 316 18.44 15.34 29.77
CA LEU A 316 18.04 13.95 29.58
C LEU A 316 16.91 13.61 30.54
N LEU A 317 15.72 13.35 30.00
CA LEU A 317 14.60 12.77 30.72
C LEU A 317 14.64 11.25 30.59
N THR A 318 14.57 10.57 31.73
CA THR A 318 14.31 9.12 31.81
C THR A 318 13.03 8.84 32.57
N ALA A 319 12.16 7.99 32.04
CA ALA A 319 10.94 7.55 32.71
C ALA A 319 10.75 6.04 32.55
N ASP A 320 10.64 5.32 33.67
CA ASP A 320 10.33 3.89 33.67
C ASP A 320 8.83 3.67 33.50
N TRP A 321 8.47 2.68 32.69
CA TRP A 321 7.10 2.26 32.42
C TRP A 321 6.90 0.81 32.82
N ILE A 322 5.91 0.60 33.66
CA ILE A 322 5.37 -0.74 33.94
C ILE A 322 4.32 -1.03 32.88
N VAL A 323 4.55 -2.03 32.03
CA VAL A 323 3.73 -2.28 30.84
C VAL A 323 3.07 -3.65 30.89
N THR A 324 1.89 -3.78 30.27
CA THR A 324 1.16 -5.06 30.28
C THR A 324 1.68 -6.00 29.19
N GLY A 325 1.97 -7.26 29.56
CA GLY A 325 2.15 -8.36 28.60
C GLY A 325 3.52 -8.47 27.94
N VAL A 326 4.46 -7.57 28.27
CA VAL A 326 5.87 -7.60 27.84
C VAL A 326 6.76 -7.13 28.99
N SER A 327 8.09 -7.16 28.81
CA SER A 327 9.02 -6.56 29.77
C SER A 327 8.71 -5.08 29.96
N ASP A 328 8.98 -4.57 31.16
CA ASP A 328 8.96 -3.14 31.46
C ASP A 328 9.89 -2.39 30.50
N ALA A 329 9.63 -1.09 30.33
CA ALA A 329 10.37 -0.27 29.38
C ALA A 329 10.81 1.04 30.02
N ARG A 330 11.88 1.64 29.50
CA ARG A 330 12.32 2.98 29.90
C ARG A 330 12.34 3.89 28.70
N LEU A 331 11.68 5.04 28.81
CA LEU A 331 11.88 6.18 27.91
C LEU A 331 13.22 6.83 28.20
N ILE A 332 13.97 7.12 27.15
CA ILE A 332 15.15 7.97 27.17
C ILE A 332 14.89 9.09 26.15
N CYS A 333 14.81 10.33 26.62
CA CYS A 333 14.45 11.49 25.80
C CYS A 333 15.40 12.66 26.08
N GLU A 334 16.12 13.08 25.05
CA GLU A 334 16.96 14.28 25.04
C GLU A 334 16.09 15.49 24.71
N LEU A 335 16.28 16.56 25.47
CA LEU A 335 15.50 17.79 25.42
C LEU A 335 16.44 18.99 25.35
N GLU A 336 16.04 20.01 24.62
CA GLU A 336 16.73 21.29 24.53
C GLU A 336 15.81 22.41 25.02
N TYR A 337 16.39 23.46 25.60
CA TYR A 337 15.65 24.65 26.01
C TYR A 337 16.18 25.89 25.27
N GLU A 338 15.48 26.27 24.20
CA GLU A 338 15.91 27.29 23.25
C GLU A 338 14.83 28.35 23.09
N ASP A 339 15.22 29.62 23.03
CA ASP A 339 14.30 30.77 22.90
C ASP A 339 13.12 30.75 23.88
N GLY A 340 13.37 30.25 25.09
CA GLY A 340 12.37 30.15 26.16
C GLY A 340 11.38 29.00 26.00
N ARG A 341 11.66 28.02 25.12
CA ARG A 341 10.79 26.88 24.82
C ARG A 341 11.54 25.56 24.93
N TRP A 342 10.83 24.54 25.39
CA TRP A 342 11.33 23.16 25.35
C TRP A 342 11.17 22.55 23.97
N LYS A 343 12.17 21.79 23.56
CA LYS A 343 12.22 21.03 22.32
C LYS A 343 12.61 19.59 22.61
N ILE A 344 11.99 18.66 21.89
CA ILE A 344 12.34 17.24 21.91
C ILE A 344 13.39 16.99 20.83
N GLY A 345 14.55 16.50 21.25
CA GLY A 345 15.62 16.05 20.37
C GLY A 345 15.50 14.57 20.06
N THR A 346 16.50 13.79 20.47
CA THR A 346 16.46 12.33 20.28
C THR A 346 15.62 11.65 21.34
N PHE A 347 14.95 10.57 20.97
CA PHE A 347 14.21 9.74 21.92
C PHE A 347 14.18 8.30 21.46
N HIS A 348 14.20 7.39 22.43
CA HIS A 348 14.06 5.95 22.22
C HIS A 348 13.59 5.30 23.52
N TYR A 349 13.25 4.01 23.43
CA TYR A 349 12.95 3.21 24.60
C TYR A 349 13.81 1.94 24.63
N GLU A 350 14.18 1.54 25.83
CA GLU A 350 14.89 0.28 26.10
C GLU A 350 14.01 -0.62 26.97
N MET A 351 14.13 -1.94 26.77
CA MET A 351 13.45 -2.92 27.63
C MET A 351 14.29 -3.12 28.90
N ILE A 352 13.64 -3.19 30.06
CA ILE A 352 14.28 -3.35 31.38
C ILE A 352 13.91 -4.65 32.08
#